data_AF-A0A356VB60-F1
#
_entry.id   AF-A0A356VB60-F1
#
_cell.length_a   1.000
_cell.length_b   1.000
_cell.length_c   1.000
_cell.angle_alpha   90.00
_cell.angle_beta   90.00
_cell.angle_gamma   90.00
#
_symmetry.space_group_name_H-M   'P 1'
#
loop_
_entity.id
_entity.type
_entity.pdbx_description
1 polymer ?
#
loop_
_entity_poly.entity_id
_entity_poly.type
_entity_poly.pdbx_seq_one_letter_code
_entity_poly.pdbx_strand_id
1 'polypeptide(L)'
;MTRGTSLLYRRGFYLMLGGFVALLYGYLWVKQLDKPAGWEPPTAWSTQEVGAAALTLDSAKLLEVLRRDEGLARLVNLWGLVALFLLAGGLILSAQALARGTVWRVLRARDSHLPGTWLLGDVGRLFLLVVLVASLLPFVQMGVVVWTGASGSWTSSHLWSLVSMFLLEGWVALVVWGLATAKSRSWSVMLGFSRRGSLRAMEQAMMGYLACFPWLMGLLWAIVMLCERWHIQPPLEPIHELLLIERSPLVLSLTVVLACVVGPVVEEIFFRGVVFTALRTRTSRLAAMVISGGAFAAAHTNAVGFLPILLLGCLLAVCYERSGSLWAPIAVHVFHNSLLIGMALTLKALL
;
A
#
# COMPACT_ATOMS: atom_id res chain seq x y z
N MET A 1 -7.13 -17.05 17.72
CA MET A 1 -5.88 -17.36 16.99
C MET A 1 -4.73 -17.40 17.99
N THR A 2 -3.98 -18.49 18.04
CA THR A 2 -2.82 -18.62 18.93
C THR A 2 -1.70 -17.69 18.44
N ARG A 3 -0.82 -17.21 19.35
CA ARG A 3 0.33 -16.32 19.02
C ARG A 3 1.20 -16.80 17.84
N GLY A 4 1.13 -18.07 17.45
CA GLY A 4 1.86 -18.64 16.31
C GLY A 4 1.30 -18.27 14.93
N THR A 5 -0.02 -18.11 14.77
CA THR A 5 -0.63 -17.84 13.45
C THR A 5 -0.36 -16.42 12.94
N SER A 6 -0.24 -15.44 13.84
CA SER A 6 0.11 -14.05 13.48
C SER A 6 1.60 -13.86 13.17
N LEU A 7 2.47 -14.65 13.80
CA LEU A 7 3.93 -14.62 13.65
C LEU A 7 4.38 -15.06 12.25
N LEU A 8 3.73 -16.09 11.74
CA LEU A 8 4.10 -16.77 10.50
C LEU A 8 3.47 -16.11 9.27
N TYR A 9 2.28 -15.52 9.41
CA TYR A 9 1.72 -14.66 8.38
C TYR A 9 2.59 -13.43 8.10
N ARG A 10 3.08 -12.78 9.17
CA ARG A 10 4.01 -11.65 9.07
C ARG A 10 5.20 -12.04 8.20
N ARG A 11 5.80 -13.19 8.46
CA ARG A 11 6.90 -13.73 7.64
C ARG A 11 6.46 -14.08 6.22
N GLY A 12 5.35 -14.80 6.04
CA GLY A 12 4.85 -15.24 4.73
C GLY A 12 4.42 -14.11 3.79
N PHE A 13 3.82 -13.04 4.31
CA PHE A 13 3.48 -11.85 3.52
C PHE A 13 4.73 -11.13 3.01
N TYR A 14 5.70 -10.87 3.89
CA TYR A 14 6.96 -10.23 3.50
C TYR A 14 7.89 -11.15 2.69
N LEU A 15 7.79 -12.48 2.84
CA LEU A 15 8.48 -13.47 2.03
C LEU A 15 7.75 -13.77 0.70
N MET A 16 6.44 -13.59 0.56
CA MET A 16 5.80 -13.51 -0.76
C MET A 16 6.25 -12.23 -1.44
N LEU A 17 6.22 -11.10 -0.73
CA LEU A 17 6.58 -9.78 -1.26
C LEU A 17 8.08 -9.67 -1.62
N GLY A 18 8.96 -10.35 -0.89
CA GLY A 18 10.41 -10.42 -1.16
C GLY A 18 10.86 -11.68 -1.91
N GLY A 19 10.11 -12.77 -1.84
CA GLY A 19 10.44 -14.11 -2.37
C GLY A 19 9.66 -14.47 -3.64
N PHE A 20 9.13 -13.49 -4.37
CA PHE A 20 8.72 -13.69 -5.76
C PHE A 20 9.90 -14.08 -6.69
N VAL A 21 11.15 -13.91 -6.23
CA VAL A 21 12.36 -14.52 -6.81
C VAL A 21 12.43 -16.04 -6.53
N ALA A 22 11.88 -16.52 -5.42
CA ALA A 22 11.83 -17.94 -5.06
C ALA A 22 10.71 -18.71 -5.79
N LEU A 23 9.61 -18.04 -6.18
CA LEU A 23 8.57 -18.67 -7.02
C LEU A 23 9.03 -18.91 -8.47
N LEU A 24 9.97 -18.10 -8.98
CA LEU A 24 10.68 -18.40 -10.22
C LEU A 24 11.60 -19.63 -10.05
N TYR A 25 12.20 -19.80 -8.87
CA TYR A 25 12.95 -21.02 -8.51
C TYR A 25 12.04 -22.24 -8.35
N GLY A 26 10.83 -22.07 -7.80
CA GLY A 26 9.81 -23.12 -7.71
C GLY A 26 9.31 -23.58 -9.08
N TYR A 27 9.08 -22.64 -10.01
CA TYR A 27 8.68 -22.96 -11.39
C TYR A 27 9.79 -23.68 -12.19
N LEU A 28 11.07 -23.35 -11.93
CA LEU A 28 12.22 -24.04 -12.55
C LEU A 28 12.54 -25.39 -11.89
N TRP A 29 12.31 -25.54 -10.58
CA TRP A 29 12.49 -26.81 -9.84
C TRP A 29 11.39 -27.83 -10.18
N VAL A 30 10.16 -27.38 -10.43
CA VAL A 30 9.01 -28.24 -10.81
C VAL A 30 9.25 -29.02 -12.12
N LYS A 31 10.21 -28.63 -12.95
CA LYS A 31 10.59 -29.39 -14.16
C LYS A 31 11.63 -30.49 -13.96
N GLN A 32 12.14 -30.74 -12.75
CA GLN A 32 13.30 -31.64 -12.58
C GLN A 32 13.34 -32.54 -11.33
N LEU A 33 12.21 -33.02 -10.77
CA LEU A 33 12.29 -34.16 -9.85
C LEU A 33 11.21 -35.22 -10.10
N ASP A 34 11.68 -36.40 -10.50
CA ASP A 34 10.96 -37.66 -10.55
C ASP A 34 10.26 -37.95 -9.23
N LYS A 35 9.00 -38.40 -9.31
CA LYS A 35 8.28 -38.94 -8.16
C LYS A 35 8.88 -40.32 -7.82
N PRO A 36 9.15 -40.66 -6.55
CA PRO A 36 9.28 -42.06 -6.17
C PRO A 36 7.95 -42.78 -6.42
N ALA A 37 8.01 -43.97 -7.02
CA ALA A 37 6.83 -44.81 -7.22
C ALA A 37 6.22 -45.18 -5.87
N GLY A 38 4.91 -44.93 -5.69
CA GLY A 38 4.14 -45.40 -4.52
C GLY A 38 3.59 -44.33 -3.56
N TRP A 39 3.65 -43.04 -3.89
CA TRP A 39 3.01 -42.00 -3.06
C TRP A 39 1.57 -41.72 -3.52
N GLU A 40 0.58 -42.03 -2.68
CA GLU A 40 -0.80 -41.58 -2.84
C GLU A 40 -1.13 -40.42 -1.89
N PRO A 41 -1.78 -39.34 -2.35
CA PRO A 41 -2.15 -38.21 -1.51
C PRO A 41 -3.24 -38.61 -0.50
N PRO A 42 -3.23 -38.08 0.74
CA PRO A 42 -4.30 -38.33 1.68
C PRO A 42 -5.63 -37.76 1.18
N THR A 43 -6.71 -38.52 1.35
CA THR A 43 -8.07 -38.08 1.04
C THR A 43 -8.57 -37.11 2.12
N ALA A 44 -8.78 -35.86 1.69
CA ALA A 44 -9.42 -34.76 2.42
C ALA A 44 -8.65 -34.22 3.64
N TRP A 45 -7.96 -33.10 3.43
CA TRP A 45 -7.47 -32.24 4.50
C TRP A 45 -8.52 -31.17 4.80
N SER A 46 -8.72 -30.85 6.08
CA SER A 46 -9.64 -29.80 6.51
C SER A 46 -9.06 -28.41 6.20
N THR A 47 -9.91 -27.39 6.04
CA THR A 47 -9.50 -25.98 5.85
C THR A 47 -8.55 -25.47 6.94
N GLN A 48 -8.51 -26.13 8.10
CA GLN A 48 -7.62 -25.79 9.21
C GLN A 48 -6.16 -26.19 8.96
N GLU A 49 -5.92 -27.19 8.11
CA GLU A 49 -4.58 -27.70 7.78
C GLU A 49 -3.94 -26.94 6.60
N VAL A 50 -4.77 -26.35 5.74
CA VAL A 50 -4.38 -25.40 4.68
C VAL A 50 -3.67 -24.18 5.28
N GLY A 51 -4.23 -23.62 6.35
CA GLY A 51 -3.58 -22.60 7.18
C GLY A 51 -2.22 -23.04 7.71
N ALA A 52 -2.11 -24.24 8.30
CA ALA A 52 -0.87 -24.76 8.90
C ALA A 52 0.28 -24.95 7.87
N ALA A 53 -0.06 -25.28 6.62
CA ALA A 53 0.87 -25.44 5.51
C ALA A 53 1.50 -24.10 5.06
N ALA A 54 0.67 -23.10 4.78
CA ALA A 54 1.12 -21.76 4.43
C ALA A 54 1.86 -21.08 5.60
N LEU A 55 1.52 -21.45 6.85
CA LEU A 55 2.18 -20.97 8.06
C LEU A 55 3.61 -21.49 8.25
N THR A 56 4.02 -22.62 7.65
CA THR A 56 5.37 -23.19 7.86
C THR A 56 6.34 -23.01 6.70
N LEU A 57 5.89 -22.39 5.59
CA LEU A 57 6.65 -22.39 4.32
C LEU A 57 7.10 -23.81 3.92
N ASP A 58 6.31 -24.82 4.30
CA ASP A 58 6.53 -26.18 3.88
C ASP A 58 6.16 -26.28 2.39
N SER A 59 7.18 -26.16 1.55
CA SER A 59 7.04 -26.20 0.10
C SER A 59 6.25 -27.42 -0.38
N ALA A 60 6.34 -28.56 0.32
CA ALA A 60 5.59 -29.76 -0.03
C ALA A 60 4.09 -29.59 0.20
N LYS A 61 3.69 -28.96 1.31
CA LYS A 61 2.28 -28.69 1.61
C LYS A 61 1.70 -27.57 0.75
N LEU A 62 2.47 -26.52 0.46
CA LEU A 62 2.04 -25.48 -0.48
C LEU A 62 1.79 -26.09 -1.87
N LEU A 63 2.69 -26.97 -2.34
CA LEU A 63 2.50 -27.70 -3.58
C LEU A 63 1.27 -28.61 -3.55
N GLU A 64 0.95 -29.22 -2.42
CA GLU A 64 -0.28 -30.03 -2.27
C GLU A 64 -1.56 -29.18 -2.41
N VAL A 65 -1.60 -27.99 -1.78
CA VAL A 65 -2.73 -27.05 -1.91
C VAL A 65 -2.90 -26.59 -3.35
N LEU A 66 -1.82 -26.14 -3.99
CA LEU A 66 -1.85 -25.66 -5.38
C LEU A 66 -2.19 -26.77 -6.38
N ARG A 67 -1.88 -28.04 -6.08
CA ARG A 67 -2.30 -29.19 -6.90
C ARG A 67 -3.79 -29.47 -6.81
N ARG A 68 -4.45 -29.11 -5.72
CA ARG A 68 -5.90 -29.33 -5.50
C ARG A 68 -6.76 -28.17 -5.99
N ASP A 69 -6.22 -26.96 -6.01
CA ASP A 69 -6.91 -25.76 -6.49
C ASP A 69 -6.18 -25.15 -7.70
N GLU A 70 -6.62 -25.56 -8.89
CA GLU A 70 -6.07 -25.04 -10.15
C GLU A 70 -6.27 -23.54 -10.33
N GLY A 71 -7.35 -22.96 -9.77
CA GLY A 71 -7.64 -21.54 -9.88
C GLY A 71 -6.65 -20.72 -9.06
N LEU A 72 -6.42 -21.16 -7.82
CA LEU A 72 -5.44 -20.56 -6.93
C LEU A 72 -4.00 -20.72 -7.45
N ALA A 73 -3.67 -21.88 -8.02
CA ALA A 73 -2.38 -22.09 -8.69
C ALA A 73 -2.16 -21.14 -9.86
N ARG A 74 -3.17 -20.94 -10.71
CA ARG A 74 -3.11 -19.95 -11.80
C ARG A 74 -2.91 -18.53 -11.27
N LEU A 75 -3.58 -18.16 -10.18
CA LEU A 75 -3.46 -16.83 -9.57
C LEU A 75 -2.06 -16.60 -8.97
N VAL A 76 -1.51 -17.56 -8.24
CA VAL A 76 -0.14 -17.50 -7.71
C VAL A 76 0.89 -17.38 -8.85
N ASN A 77 0.73 -18.16 -9.92
CA ASN A 77 1.59 -18.07 -11.10
C ASN A 77 1.47 -16.71 -11.80
N LEU A 78 0.27 -16.17 -11.93
CA LEU A 78 0.04 -14.85 -12.49
C LEU A 78 0.78 -13.76 -11.70
N TRP A 79 0.67 -13.78 -10.36
CA TRP A 79 1.44 -12.86 -9.53
C TRP A 79 2.94 -13.02 -9.70
N GLY A 80 3.42 -14.26 -9.94
CA GLY A 80 4.82 -14.54 -10.25
C GLY A 80 5.28 -13.87 -11.54
N LEU A 81 4.48 -14.00 -12.60
CA LEU A 81 4.75 -13.35 -13.88
C LEU A 81 4.69 -11.82 -13.77
N VAL A 82 3.70 -11.29 -13.03
CA VAL A 82 3.58 -9.85 -12.77
C VAL A 82 4.81 -9.35 -12.01
N ALA A 83 5.22 -10.02 -10.93
CA ALA A 83 6.39 -9.63 -10.16
C ALA A 83 7.66 -9.68 -11.02
N LEU A 84 7.86 -10.75 -11.80
CA LEU A 84 9.00 -10.85 -12.72
C LEU A 84 9.01 -9.71 -13.73
N PHE A 85 7.86 -9.39 -14.34
CA PHE A 85 7.72 -8.28 -15.28
C PHE A 85 8.07 -6.94 -14.63
N LEU A 86 7.54 -6.67 -13.43
CA LEU A 86 7.79 -5.43 -12.69
C LEU A 86 9.26 -5.31 -12.28
N LEU A 87 9.90 -6.40 -11.84
CA LEU A 87 11.30 -6.44 -11.45
C LEU A 87 12.23 -6.28 -12.66
N ALA A 88 12.09 -7.14 -13.68
CA ALA A 88 12.95 -7.11 -14.85
C ALA A 88 12.74 -5.84 -15.69
N GLY A 89 11.48 -5.48 -15.96
CA GLY A 89 11.14 -4.25 -16.66
C GLY A 89 11.60 -3.01 -15.90
N GLY A 90 11.44 -3.00 -14.57
CA GLY A 90 11.92 -1.92 -13.72
C GLY A 90 13.43 -1.75 -13.71
N LEU A 91 14.20 -2.84 -13.73
CA LEU A 91 15.66 -2.80 -13.83
C LEU A 91 16.11 -2.24 -15.17
N ILE A 92 15.46 -2.65 -16.27
CA ILE A 92 15.73 -2.12 -17.61
C ILE A 92 15.44 -0.61 -17.65
N LEU A 93 14.27 -0.18 -17.17
CA LEU A 93 13.89 1.23 -17.12
C LEU A 93 14.82 2.05 -16.23
N SER A 94 15.26 1.50 -15.09
CA SER A 94 16.25 2.11 -14.21
C SER A 94 17.58 2.33 -14.91
N ALA A 95 18.09 1.30 -15.60
CA ALA A 95 19.34 1.38 -16.35
C ALA A 95 19.25 2.45 -17.46
N GLN A 96 18.14 2.48 -18.20
CA GLN A 96 17.89 3.50 -19.22
C GLN A 96 17.80 4.91 -18.63
N ALA A 97 17.14 5.07 -17.47
CA ALA A 97 17.02 6.35 -16.80
C ALA A 97 18.38 6.88 -16.31
N LEU A 98 19.24 5.99 -15.79
CA LEU A 98 20.61 6.31 -15.40
C LEU A 98 21.46 6.70 -16.62
N ALA A 99 21.44 5.86 -17.67
CA ALA A 99 22.21 6.11 -18.90
C ALA A 99 21.84 7.44 -19.59
N ARG A 100 20.55 7.81 -19.55
CA ARG A 100 20.05 9.08 -20.11
C ARG A 100 20.18 10.28 -19.15
N GLY A 101 20.81 10.10 -17.99
CA GLY A 101 20.93 11.11 -16.95
C GLY A 101 19.58 11.65 -16.44
N THR A 102 18.49 10.91 -16.64
CA THR A 102 17.13 11.32 -16.27
C THR A 102 17.02 11.52 -14.76
N VAL A 103 17.62 10.63 -13.96
CA VAL A 103 17.65 10.73 -12.49
C VAL A 103 18.26 12.06 -12.05
N TRP A 104 19.43 12.41 -12.61
CA TRP A 104 20.12 13.65 -12.29
C TRP A 104 19.34 14.89 -12.75
N ARG A 105 18.70 14.84 -13.92
CA ARG A 105 17.82 15.92 -14.39
C ARG A 105 16.64 16.14 -13.46
N VAL A 106 16.01 15.09 -12.95
CA VAL A 106 14.89 15.20 -11.99
C VAL A 106 15.35 15.84 -10.68
N LEU A 107 16.48 15.39 -10.14
CA LEU A 107 17.01 15.93 -8.88
C LEU A 107 17.49 17.38 -9.01
N ARG A 108 18.02 17.77 -10.17
CA ARG A 108 18.59 19.11 -10.42
C ARG A 108 17.63 20.12 -11.06
N ALA A 109 16.47 19.70 -11.56
CA ALA A 109 15.54 20.62 -12.21
C ALA A 109 15.18 21.78 -11.26
N ARG A 110 15.12 23.02 -11.76
CA ARG A 110 14.75 24.18 -10.93
C ARG A 110 13.27 24.50 -11.04
N ASP A 111 12.66 24.13 -12.16
CA ASP A 111 11.26 24.41 -12.44
C ASP A 111 10.34 23.50 -11.61
N SER A 112 9.25 24.08 -11.13
CA SER A 112 8.18 23.41 -10.40
C SER A 112 6.88 23.65 -11.16
N HIS A 113 6.12 22.59 -11.44
CA HIS A 113 4.81 22.69 -12.07
C HIS A 113 3.68 22.59 -11.04
N LEU A 114 4.00 22.76 -9.75
CA LEU A 114 3.01 22.66 -8.69
C LEU A 114 1.89 23.72 -8.87
N PRO A 115 0.63 23.31 -8.68
CA PRO A 115 -0.50 24.24 -8.63
C PRO A 115 -0.46 25.09 -7.34
N GLY A 116 -1.53 25.82 -7.08
CA GLY A 116 -1.62 26.89 -6.08
C GLY A 116 -0.95 26.65 -4.72
N THR A 117 -0.52 27.72 -4.07
CA THR A 117 0.36 27.66 -2.91
C THR A 117 -0.39 27.49 -1.58
N TRP A 118 -0.04 26.46 -0.82
CA TRP A 118 -0.49 26.26 0.56
C TRP A 118 0.51 26.85 1.56
N LEU A 119 0.05 27.27 2.74
CA LEU A 119 0.89 27.75 3.82
C LEU A 119 1.02 26.68 4.92
N LEU A 120 2.11 26.71 5.69
CA LEU A 120 2.28 25.82 6.84
C LEU A 120 1.17 25.99 7.89
N GLY A 121 0.59 27.19 8.02
CA GLY A 121 -0.57 27.43 8.86
C GLY A 121 -1.83 26.68 8.40
N ASP A 122 -1.99 26.45 7.09
CA ASP A 122 -3.10 25.65 6.57
C ASP A 122 -2.92 24.17 6.90
N VAL A 123 -1.68 23.66 6.82
CA VAL A 123 -1.34 22.30 7.25
C VAL A 123 -1.65 22.12 8.74
N GLY A 124 -1.26 23.08 9.59
CA GLY A 124 -1.55 23.06 11.02
C GLY A 124 -3.05 23.06 11.33
N ARG A 125 -3.83 23.92 10.68
CA ARG A 125 -5.30 23.95 10.82
C ARG A 125 -5.94 22.64 10.42
N LEU A 126 -5.54 22.10 9.27
CA LEU A 126 -6.05 20.83 8.77
C LEU A 126 -5.73 19.70 9.75
N PHE A 127 -4.48 19.58 10.20
CA PHE A 127 -4.07 18.58 11.18
C PHE A 127 -4.89 18.68 12.48
N LEU A 128 -5.09 19.88 13.03
CA LEU A 128 -5.92 20.08 14.22
C LEU A 128 -7.37 19.65 14.00
N LEU A 129 -7.96 19.94 12.84
CA LEU A 129 -9.32 19.52 12.49
C LEU A 129 -9.44 18.01 12.30
N VAL A 130 -8.43 17.35 11.73
CA VAL A 130 -8.38 15.88 11.62
C VAL A 130 -8.27 15.25 13.01
N VAL A 131 -7.36 15.73 13.85
CA VAL A 131 -7.19 15.24 15.22
C VAL A 131 -8.48 15.44 16.03
N LEU A 132 -9.10 16.62 15.95
CA LEU A 132 -10.36 16.90 16.63
C LEU A 132 -11.44 15.89 16.25
N VAL A 133 -11.68 15.66 14.96
CA VAL A 133 -12.71 14.71 14.52
C VAL A 133 -12.36 13.28 14.88
N ALA A 134 -11.10 12.87 14.70
CA ALA A 134 -10.64 11.55 15.11
C ALA A 134 -10.85 11.32 16.62
N SER A 135 -10.62 12.34 17.45
CA SER A 135 -10.89 12.28 18.90
C SER A 135 -12.38 12.28 19.25
N LEU A 136 -13.25 12.81 18.39
CA LEU A 136 -14.71 12.80 18.60
C LEU A 136 -15.38 11.48 18.18
N LEU A 137 -14.81 10.74 17.23
CA LEU A 137 -15.38 9.48 16.73
C LEU A 137 -15.71 8.45 17.85
N PRO A 138 -14.84 8.21 18.86
CA PRO A 138 -15.16 7.32 19.97
C PRO A 138 -16.35 7.80 20.83
N PHE A 139 -16.58 9.11 20.93
CA PHE A 139 -17.73 9.65 21.68
C PHE A 139 -19.03 9.51 20.89
N VAL A 140 -18.99 9.73 19.57
CA VAL A 140 -20.12 9.44 18.68
C VAL A 140 -20.49 7.97 18.77
N GLN A 141 -19.48 7.10 18.72
CA GLN A 141 -19.64 5.66 18.92
C GLN A 141 -20.33 5.34 20.25
N MET A 142 -19.86 5.91 21.36
CA MET A 142 -20.46 5.74 22.68
C MET A 142 -21.92 6.22 22.71
N GLY A 143 -22.21 7.38 22.11
CA GLY A 143 -23.56 7.93 22.02
C GLY A 143 -24.54 7.01 21.28
N VAL A 144 -24.10 6.41 20.17
CA VAL A 144 -24.91 5.44 19.41
C VAL A 144 -25.20 4.18 20.25
N VAL A 145 -24.23 3.66 21.00
CA VAL A 145 -24.46 2.53 21.92
C VAL A 145 -25.50 2.84 22.96
N VAL A 146 -25.36 3.98 23.64
CA VAL A 146 -26.29 4.41 24.69
C VAL A 146 -27.69 4.61 24.12
N TRP A 147 -27.80 5.22 22.93
CA TRP A 147 -29.09 5.52 22.31
C TRP A 147 -29.82 4.27 21.78
N THR A 148 -29.10 3.35 21.14
CA THR A 148 -29.70 2.15 20.54
C THR A 148 -29.95 1.03 21.54
N GLY A 149 -29.38 1.12 22.75
CA GLY A 149 -29.37 0.01 23.71
C GLY A 149 -28.62 -1.22 23.19
N ALA A 150 -27.86 -1.09 22.10
CA ALA A 150 -27.09 -2.19 21.54
C ALA A 150 -26.03 -2.63 22.55
N SER A 151 -25.95 -3.94 22.82
CA SER A 151 -24.83 -4.49 23.58
C SER A 151 -23.49 -4.10 22.94
N GLY A 152 -22.44 -3.87 23.73
CA GLY A 152 -21.10 -3.43 23.27
C GLY A 152 -20.34 -4.36 22.32
N SER A 153 -21.02 -5.34 21.72
CA SER A 153 -20.48 -6.24 20.68
C SER A 153 -20.38 -5.58 19.31
N TRP A 154 -21.24 -4.60 18.98
CA TRP A 154 -21.19 -3.91 17.68
C TRP A 154 -20.08 -2.88 17.57
N THR A 155 -19.71 -2.25 18.69
CA THR A 155 -18.63 -1.26 18.77
C THR A 155 -17.24 -1.83 18.59
N SER A 156 -17.09 -3.13 18.80
CA SER A 156 -15.87 -3.89 18.53
C SER A 156 -15.89 -4.59 17.17
N SER A 157 -16.95 -4.36 16.36
CA SER A 157 -17.04 -4.96 15.02
C SER A 157 -16.08 -4.26 14.06
N HIS A 158 -15.43 -5.05 13.19
CA HIS A 158 -14.59 -4.52 12.13
C HIS A 158 -15.36 -3.58 11.18
N LEU A 159 -16.67 -3.79 11.01
CA LEU A 159 -17.53 -2.90 10.23
C LEU A 159 -17.54 -1.48 10.80
N TRP A 160 -17.65 -1.33 12.13
CA TRP A 160 -17.61 -0.02 12.77
C TRP A 160 -16.26 0.67 12.59
N SER A 161 -15.15 -0.07 12.70
CA SER A 161 -13.81 0.45 12.42
C SER A 161 -13.70 0.97 10.98
N LEU A 162 -14.21 0.21 9.99
CA LEU A 162 -14.24 0.66 8.60
C LEU A 162 -15.10 1.90 8.40
N VAL A 163 -16.32 1.92 8.92
CA VAL A 163 -17.21 3.09 8.82
C VAL A 163 -16.52 4.33 9.42
N SER A 164 -15.89 4.18 10.58
CA SER A 164 -15.12 5.26 11.22
C SER A 164 -13.97 5.75 10.34
N MET A 165 -13.24 4.85 9.67
CA MET A 165 -12.20 5.22 8.72
C MET A 165 -12.76 5.97 7.51
N PHE A 166 -13.83 5.47 6.89
CA PHE A 166 -14.49 6.17 5.77
C PHE A 166 -14.97 7.58 6.16
N LEU A 167 -15.53 7.73 7.37
CA LEU A 167 -15.96 9.03 7.88
C LEU A 167 -14.77 9.97 8.10
N LEU A 168 -13.66 9.46 8.64
CA LEU A 168 -12.44 10.25 8.82
C LEU A 168 -11.88 10.70 7.47
N GLU A 169 -11.70 9.78 6.51
CA GLU A 169 -11.21 10.10 5.16
C GLU A 169 -12.12 11.10 4.44
N GLY A 170 -13.44 10.88 4.52
CA GLY A 170 -14.44 11.78 3.97
C GLY A 170 -14.38 13.18 4.60
N TRP A 171 -14.16 13.25 5.91
CA TRP A 171 -13.96 14.51 6.62
C TRP A 171 -12.68 15.22 6.17
N VAL A 172 -11.56 14.51 6.07
CA VAL A 172 -10.30 15.09 5.56
C VAL A 172 -10.52 15.68 4.17
N ALA A 173 -11.13 14.91 3.26
CA ALA A 173 -11.43 15.37 1.91
C ALA A 173 -12.33 16.62 1.89
N LEU A 174 -13.36 16.65 2.74
CA LEU A 174 -14.29 17.77 2.85
C LEU A 174 -13.60 19.04 3.36
N VAL A 175 -12.77 18.93 4.40
CA VAL A 175 -12.02 20.07 4.94
C VAL A 175 -11.02 20.61 3.92
N VAL A 176 -10.26 19.72 3.26
CA VAL A 176 -9.33 20.16 2.20
C VAL A 176 -10.08 20.84 1.07
N TRP A 177 -11.21 20.29 0.64
CA TRP A 177 -12.06 20.89 -0.38
C TRP A 177 -12.56 22.29 0.04
N GLY A 178 -13.08 22.44 1.26
CA GLY A 178 -13.52 23.73 1.79
C GLY A 178 -12.42 24.78 1.89
N LEU A 179 -11.21 24.37 2.31
CA LEU A 179 -10.05 25.27 2.34
C LEU A 179 -9.58 25.64 0.92
N ALA A 180 -9.63 24.70 -0.03
CA ALA A 180 -9.24 24.93 -1.41
C ALA A 180 -10.20 25.88 -2.14
N THR A 181 -11.51 25.75 -1.92
CA THR A 181 -12.53 26.66 -2.47
C THR A 181 -12.45 28.05 -1.84
N ALA A 182 -12.12 28.16 -0.55
CA ALA A 182 -11.91 29.46 0.10
C ALA A 182 -10.66 30.20 -0.42
N LYS A 183 -9.62 29.46 -0.84
CA LYS A 183 -8.36 30.04 -1.33
C LYS A 183 -8.34 30.37 -2.82
N SER A 184 -9.11 29.65 -3.62
CA SER A 184 -9.09 29.77 -5.08
C SER A 184 -10.48 29.63 -5.67
N ARG A 185 -10.74 30.36 -6.75
CA ARG A 185 -11.99 30.25 -7.53
C ARG A 185 -12.24 28.83 -8.06
N SER A 186 -11.20 28.00 -8.15
CA SER A 186 -11.30 26.60 -8.57
C SER A 186 -10.44 25.70 -7.69
N TRP A 187 -11.11 24.90 -6.86
CA TRP A 187 -10.47 23.89 -6.00
C TRP A 187 -9.69 22.85 -6.81
N SER A 188 -10.19 22.48 -7.99
CA SER A 188 -9.55 21.50 -8.86
C SER A 188 -8.25 22.05 -9.44
N VAL A 189 -8.19 23.34 -9.78
CA VAL A 189 -6.93 23.98 -10.18
C VAL A 189 -5.98 24.12 -8.99
N MET A 190 -6.49 24.49 -7.80
CA MET A 190 -5.68 24.62 -6.58
C MET A 190 -4.97 23.31 -6.21
N LEU A 191 -5.67 22.18 -6.34
CA LEU A 191 -5.15 20.86 -6.03
C LEU A 191 -4.49 20.18 -7.25
N GLY A 192 -4.54 20.73 -8.46
CA GLY A 192 -3.96 20.07 -9.65
C GLY A 192 -4.80 18.94 -10.23
N PHE A 193 -6.11 18.92 -10.00
CA PHE A 193 -7.07 18.09 -10.75
C PHE A 193 -7.37 18.70 -12.13
N SER A 194 -6.37 18.80 -12.99
CA SER A 194 -6.54 19.22 -14.38
C SER A 194 -6.87 18.00 -15.27
N ARG A 195 -7.79 18.18 -16.24
CA ARG A 195 -8.13 17.14 -17.24
C ARG A 195 -7.15 17.09 -18.42
N ARG A 196 -6.49 18.21 -18.72
CA ARG A 196 -5.57 18.31 -19.88
C ARG A 196 -4.24 17.67 -19.53
N GLY A 197 -3.83 16.66 -20.30
CA GLY A 197 -2.53 15.99 -20.13
C GLY A 197 -2.44 15.02 -18.96
N SER A 198 -3.52 14.78 -18.21
CA SER A 198 -3.53 13.87 -17.05
C SER A 198 -3.14 12.45 -17.43
N LEU A 199 -3.59 11.93 -18.58
CA LEU A 199 -3.22 10.60 -19.05
C LEU A 199 -1.71 10.46 -19.26
N ARG A 200 -1.08 11.43 -19.93
CA ARG A 200 0.38 11.45 -20.13
C ARG A 200 1.13 11.59 -18.80
N ALA A 201 0.58 12.38 -17.87
CA ALA A 201 1.15 12.52 -16.53
C ALA A 201 1.10 11.20 -15.74
N MET A 202 -0.03 10.49 -15.78
CA MET A 202 -0.19 9.16 -15.18
C MET A 202 0.75 8.14 -15.83
N GLU A 203 0.86 8.13 -17.16
CA GLU A 203 1.76 7.25 -17.89
C GLU A 203 3.23 7.47 -17.50
N GLN A 204 3.69 8.72 -17.45
CA GLN A 204 5.05 9.07 -17.02
C GLN A 204 5.30 8.70 -15.56
N ALA A 205 4.30 8.89 -14.70
CA ALA A 205 4.37 8.48 -13.30
C ALA A 205 4.44 6.95 -13.17
N MET A 206 3.67 6.19 -13.96
CA MET A 206 3.74 4.73 -14.01
C MET A 206 5.12 4.26 -14.45
N MET A 207 5.68 4.83 -15.53
CA MET A 207 7.04 4.49 -15.97
C MET A 207 8.09 4.79 -14.90
N GLY A 208 7.94 5.91 -14.17
CA GLY A 208 8.78 6.24 -13.03
C GLY A 208 8.66 5.23 -11.89
N TYR A 209 7.44 4.83 -11.55
CA TYR A 209 7.18 3.80 -10.54
C TYR A 209 7.75 2.45 -10.94
N LEU A 210 7.54 2.01 -12.19
CA LEU A 210 8.10 0.77 -12.71
C LEU A 210 9.62 0.77 -12.58
N ALA A 211 10.29 1.87 -12.95
CA ALA A 211 11.73 2.01 -12.75
C ALA A 211 12.12 1.89 -11.25
N CYS A 212 11.38 2.52 -10.34
CA CYS A 212 11.68 2.47 -8.91
C CYS A 212 11.31 1.14 -8.23
N PHE A 213 10.41 0.34 -8.81
CA PHE A 213 9.84 -0.85 -8.18
C PHE A 213 10.87 -1.89 -7.69
N PRO A 214 11.89 -2.30 -8.47
CA PRO A 214 12.88 -3.27 -8.01
C PRO A 214 13.67 -2.79 -6.80
N TRP A 215 13.91 -1.48 -6.70
CA TRP A 215 14.65 -0.88 -5.59
C TRP A 215 13.79 -0.80 -4.33
N LEU A 216 12.50 -0.49 -4.49
CA LEU A 216 11.53 -0.55 -3.38
C LEU A 216 11.44 -1.97 -2.81
N MET A 217 11.29 -2.97 -3.68
CA MET A 217 11.19 -4.37 -3.27
C MET A 217 12.51 -4.92 -2.72
N GLY A 218 13.65 -4.55 -3.33
CA GLY A 218 14.98 -4.93 -2.86
C GLY A 218 15.29 -4.36 -1.47
N LEU A 219 14.91 -3.09 -1.22
CA LEU A 219 15.04 -2.50 0.11
C LEU A 219 14.17 -3.22 1.13
N LEU A 220 12.90 -3.46 0.80
CA LEU A 220 12.00 -4.17 1.69
C LEU A 220 12.52 -5.57 2.01
N TRP A 221 12.99 -6.31 1.00
CA TRP A 221 13.60 -7.63 1.19
C TRP A 221 14.82 -7.55 2.10
N ALA A 222 15.73 -6.59 1.88
CA ALA A 222 16.91 -6.41 2.74
C ALA A 222 16.53 -6.11 4.20
N ILE A 223 15.51 -5.28 4.43
CA ILE A 223 15.00 -4.99 5.78
C ILE A 223 14.40 -6.25 6.42
N VAL A 224 13.63 -7.03 5.66
CA VAL A 224 13.03 -8.28 6.16
C VAL A 224 14.10 -9.31 6.53
N MET A 225 15.14 -9.45 5.71
CA MET A 225 16.30 -10.31 6.00
C MET A 225 17.05 -9.84 7.25
N LEU A 226 17.18 -8.53 7.45
CA LEU A 226 17.75 -7.98 8.67
C LEU A 226 16.86 -8.27 9.89
N CYS A 227 15.54 -8.08 9.78
CA CYS A 227 14.60 -8.44 10.84
C CYS A 227 14.71 -9.92 11.20
N GLU A 228 14.78 -10.81 10.22
CA GLU A 228 14.95 -12.24 10.42
C GLU A 228 16.27 -12.57 11.14
N ARG A 229 17.38 -11.98 10.69
CA ARG A 229 18.71 -12.15 11.29
C ARG A 229 18.77 -11.75 12.77
N TRP A 230 17.91 -10.82 13.18
CA TRP A 230 17.80 -10.29 14.54
C TRP A 230 16.55 -10.79 15.28
N HIS A 231 15.83 -11.77 14.71
CA HIS A 231 14.60 -12.33 15.24
C HIS A 231 13.49 -11.29 15.54
N ILE A 232 13.54 -10.15 14.87
CA ILE A 232 12.51 -9.11 14.91
C ILE A 232 11.36 -9.55 14.02
N GLN A 233 10.14 -9.48 14.55
CA GLN A 233 8.94 -9.83 13.81
C GLN A 233 8.39 -8.57 13.16
N PRO A 234 8.34 -8.50 11.82
CA PRO A 234 7.86 -7.31 11.15
C PRO A 234 6.35 -7.16 11.41
N PRO A 235 5.88 -5.99 11.87
CA PRO A 235 4.45 -5.78 12.09
C PRO A 235 3.69 -5.79 10.77
N LEU A 236 2.41 -6.17 10.83
CA LEU A 236 1.48 -5.94 9.73
C LEU A 236 0.91 -4.54 9.87
N GLU A 237 0.57 -3.94 8.74
CA GLU A 237 -0.36 -2.81 8.78
C GLU A 237 -1.73 -3.30 9.29
N PRO A 238 -2.46 -2.47 10.04
CA PRO A 238 -3.80 -2.80 10.52
C PRO A 238 -4.75 -3.27 9.41
N ILE A 239 -4.66 -2.68 8.22
CA ILE A 239 -5.49 -3.04 7.06
C ILE A 239 -5.20 -4.46 6.55
N HIS A 240 -3.92 -4.85 6.54
CA HIS A 240 -3.52 -6.21 6.16
C HIS A 240 -3.96 -7.21 7.21
N GLU A 241 -3.87 -6.86 8.50
CA GLU A 241 -4.38 -7.71 9.58
C GLU A 241 -5.89 -7.92 9.44
N LEU A 242 -6.65 -6.85 9.22
CA LEU A 242 -8.10 -6.90 9.01
C LEU A 242 -8.47 -7.80 7.84
N LEU A 243 -7.80 -7.66 6.69
CA LEU A 243 -8.07 -8.48 5.51
C LEU A 243 -7.97 -9.98 5.80
N LEU A 244 -7.12 -10.41 6.72
CA LEU A 244 -6.89 -11.83 7.01
C LEU A 244 -7.89 -12.40 7.98
N ILE A 245 -8.21 -11.65 9.02
CA ILE A 245 -9.09 -12.12 10.08
C ILE A 245 -10.56 -12.01 9.70
N GLU A 246 -10.90 -11.05 8.82
CA GLU A 246 -12.28 -10.80 8.43
C GLU A 246 -12.83 -11.89 7.50
N ARG A 247 -14.08 -12.30 7.73
CA ARG A 247 -14.77 -13.34 6.95
C ARG A 247 -15.99 -12.79 6.21
N SER A 248 -16.53 -11.65 6.62
CA SER A 248 -17.67 -11.01 5.98
C SER A 248 -17.29 -10.46 4.60
N PRO A 249 -17.94 -10.94 3.50
CA PRO A 249 -17.66 -10.44 2.15
C PRO A 249 -17.89 -8.95 1.98
N LEU A 250 -18.90 -8.40 2.68
CA LEU A 250 -19.19 -6.96 2.67
C LEU A 250 -18.03 -6.17 3.27
N VAL A 251 -17.57 -6.55 4.47
CA VAL A 251 -16.49 -5.86 5.18
C VAL A 251 -15.19 -5.96 4.40
N LEU A 252 -14.87 -7.13 3.82
CA LEU A 252 -13.72 -7.30 2.93
C LEU A 252 -13.81 -6.40 1.70
N SER A 253 -14.96 -6.35 1.02
CA SER A 253 -15.15 -5.52 -0.17
C SER A 253 -14.96 -4.03 0.15
N LEU A 254 -15.53 -3.56 1.27
CA LEU A 254 -15.35 -2.19 1.74
C LEU A 254 -13.89 -1.90 2.12
N THR A 255 -13.20 -2.86 2.75
CA THR A 255 -11.77 -2.76 3.08
C THR A 255 -10.93 -2.60 1.82
N VAL A 256 -11.22 -3.38 0.78
CA VAL A 256 -10.51 -3.30 -0.51
C VAL A 256 -10.73 -1.95 -1.18
N VAL A 257 -11.97 -1.46 -1.23
CA VAL A 257 -12.28 -0.13 -1.79
C VAL A 257 -11.57 0.98 -1.02
N LEU A 258 -11.55 0.89 0.31
CA LEU A 258 -10.85 1.82 1.18
C LEU A 258 -9.35 1.81 0.90
N ALA A 259 -8.72 0.63 0.98
CA ALA A 259 -7.27 0.48 0.88
C ALA A 259 -6.71 0.75 -0.52
N CYS A 260 -7.46 0.39 -1.57
CA CYS A 260 -6.97 0.49 -2.94
C CYS A 260 -7.30 1.83 -3.61
N VAL A 261 -8.38 2.50 -3.19
CA VAL A 261 -8.88 3.69 -3.90
C VAL A 261 -9.08 4.88 -2.97
N VAL A 262 -9.96 4.75 -1.97
CA VAL A 262 -10.37 5.92 -1.16
C VAL A 262 -9.22 6.47 -0.34
N GLY A 263 -8.50 5.61 0.39
CA GLY A 263 -7.30 5.96 1.14
C GLY A 263 -6.26 6.64 0.26
N PRO A 264 -5.75 5.98 -0.80
CA PRO A 264 -4.79 6.59 -1.72
C PRO A 264 -5.22 7.95 -2.28
N VAL A 265 -6.49 8.12 -2.66
CA VAL A 265 -6.98 9.40 -3.19
C VAL A 265 -6.93 10.50 -2.14
N VAL A 266 -7.44 10.25 -0.93
CA VAL A 266 -7.49 11.24 0.14
C VAL A 266 -6.09 11.54 0.67
N GLU A 267 -5.25 10.50 0.83
CA GLU A 267 -3.86 10.63 1.23
C GLU A 267 -3.07 11.48 0.22
N GLU A 268 -3.25 11.29 -1.10
CA GLU A 268 -2.57 12.14 -2.09
C GLU A 268 -3.09 13.58 -2.06
N ILE A 269 -4.39 13.81 -1.87
CA ILE A 269 -4.95 15.15 -1.69
C ILE A 269 -4.31 15.84 -0.48
N PHE A 270 -4.19 15.13 0.65
CA PHE A 270 -3.62 15.66 1.88
C PHE A 270 -2.11 15.86 1.77
N PHE A 271 -1.36 14.78 1.53
CA PHE A 271 0.10 14.82 1.59
C PHE A 271 0.71 15.55 0.39
N ARG A 272 0.19 15.36 -0.83
CA ARG A 272 0.82 15.94 -2.03
C ARG A 272 0.16 17.27 -2.36
N GLY A 273 -1.17 17.30 -2.36
CA GLY A 273 -1.93 18.52 -2.61
C GLY A 273 -1.62 19.62 -1.60
N VAL A 274 -1.63 19.32 -0.29
CA VAL A 274 -1.48 20.31 0.79
C VAL A 274 -0.08 20.31 1.41
N VAL A 275 0.34 19.22 2.06
CA VAL A 275 1.56 19.19 2.90
C VAL A 275 2.83 19.46 2.08
N PHE A 276 3.04 18.70 1.00
CA PHE A 276 4.21 18.84 0.14
C PHE A 276 4.26 20.23 -0.51
N THR A 277 3.15 20.70 -1.09
CA THR A 277 3.08 22.02 -1.71
C THR A 277 3.38 23.14 -0.70
N ALA A 278 2.88 23.03 0.54
CA ALA A 278 3.20 23.98 1.60
C ALA A 278 4.69 23.97 1.96
N LEU A 279 5.29 22.80 2.14
CA LEU A 279 6.71 22.65 2.44
C LEU A 279 7.59 23.19 1.30
N ARG A 280 7.18 23.00 0.04
CA ARG A 280 7.91 23.51 -1.13
C ARG A 280 8.00 25.04 -1.18
N THR A 281 7.10 25.77 -0.51
CA THR A 281 7.21 27.23 -0.41
C THR A 281 8.31 27.71 0.55
N ARG A 282 8.77 26.84 1.46
CA ARG A 282 9.71 27.21 2.54
C ARG A 282 11.03 26.45 2.52
N THR A 283 11.10 25.33 1.81
CA THR A 283 12.24 24.41 1.85
C THR A 283 12.68 24.01 0.44
N SER A 284 13.89 23.44 0.35
CA SER A 284 14.38 22.88 -0.91
C SER A 284 13.49 21.71 -1.36
N ARG A 285 13.53 21.40 -2.66
CA ARG A 285 12.80 20.26 -3.23
C ARG A 285 13.03 18.97 -2.44
N LEU A 286 14.29 18.62 -2.22
CA LEU A 286 14.66 17.38 -1.54
C LEU A 286 14.15 17.35 -0.10
N ALA A 287 14.30 18.47 0.63
CA ALA A 287 13.80 18.59 1.99
C ALA A 287 12.27 18.42 2.04
N ALA A 288 11.52 19.09 1.16
CA ALA A 288 10.07 18.95 1.10
C ALA A 288 9.63 17.51 0.78
N MET A 289 10.32 16.84 -0.16
CA MET A 289 10.04 15.44 -0.51
C MET A 289 10.26 14.50 0.68
N VAL A 290 11.41 14.62 1.36
CA VAL A 290 11.77 13.76 2.48
C VAL A 290 10.88 14.04 3.69
N ILE A 291 10.60 15.30 4.02
CA ILE A 291 9.74 15.65 5.15
C ILE A 291 8.30 15.20 4.90
N SER A 292 7.75 15.50 3.71
CA SER A 292 6.38 15.08 3.37
C SER A 292 6.25 13.55 3.26
N GLY A 293 7.21 12.88 2.62
CA GLY A 293 7.26 11.43 2.52
C GLY A 293 7.48 10.76 3.89
N GLY A 294 8.24 11.40 4.78
CA GLY A 294 8.46 10.92 6.15
C GLY A 294 7.20 11.06 7.00
N ALA A 295 6.46 12.17 6.87
CA ALA A 295 5.15 12.32 7.50
C ALA A 295 4.14 11.28 7.00
N PHE A 296 4.15 11.01 5.68
CA PHE A 296 3.35 9.95 5.07
C PHE A 296 3.70 8.56 5.62
N ALA A 297 4.98 8.22 5.71
CA ALA A 297 5.44 6.95 6.28
C ALA A 297 5.15 6.81 7.77
N ALA A 298 5.27 7.90 8.55
CA ALA A 298 4.97 7.90 9.96
C ALA A 298 3.47 7.65 10.25
N ALA A 299 2.58 8.14 9.38
CA ALA A 299 1.13 7.95 9.50
C ALA A 299 0.71 6.46 9.41
N HIS A 300 1.54 5.62 8.79
CA HIS A 300 1.29 4.18 8.69
C HIS A 300 1.65 3.42 9.98
N THR A 301 2.36 4.03 10.93
CA THR A 301 2.72 3.42 12.23
C THR A 301 3.49 2.08 12.13
N ASN A 302 4.13 1.81 10.99
CA ASN A 302 4.92 0.61 10.73
C ASN A 302 6.41 0.92 10.64
N ALA A 303 7.15 0.62 11.71
CA ALA A 303 8.58 0.89 11.78
C ALA A 303 9.41 0.12 10.72
N VAL A 304 9.00 -1.11 10.37
CA VAL A 304 9.68 -1.93 9.35
C VAL A 304 9.39 -1.40 7.95
N GLY A 305 8.14 -1.00 7.70
CA GLY A 305 7.70 -0.41 6.44
C GLY A 305 8.16 1.03 6.24
N PHE A 306 8.66 1.71 7.27
CA PHE A 306 8.92 3.15 7.24
C PHE A 306 9.81 3.59 6.07
N LEU A 307 10.96 2.93 5.85
CA LEU A 307 11.88 3.31 4.78
C LEU A 307 11.31 3.02 3.36
N PRO A 308 10.74 1.84 3.07
CA PRO A 308 10.02 1.60 1.82
C PRO A 308 8.89 2.61 1.56
N ILE A 309 8.08 2.91 2.58
CA ILE A 309 6.95 3.85 2.46
C ILE A 309 7.46 5.29 2.28
N LEU A 310 8.57 5.68 2.93
CA LEU A 310 9.23 6.97 2.72
C LEU A 310 9.70 7.12 1.28
N LEU A 311 10.31 6.08 0.70
CA LEU A 311 10.76 6.11 -0.70
C LEU A 311 9.60 6.21 -1.68
N LEU A 312 8.52 5.45 -1.45
CA LEU A 312 7.26 5.61 -2.20
C LEU A 312 6.72 7.03 -2.02
N GLY A 313 6.79 7.57 -0.80
CA GLY A 313 6.41 8.94 -0.45
C GLY A 313 7.11 9.99 -1.30
N CYS A 314 8.44 9.87 -1.40
CA CYS A 314 9.29 10.73 -2.21
C CYS A 314 8.99 10.57 -3.71
N LEU A 315 8.79 9.34 -4.20
CA LEU A 315 8.42 9.07 -5.59
C LEU A 315 7.10 9.77 -5.96
N LEU A 316 6.08 9.65 -5.13
CA LEU A 316 4.78 10.28 -5.33
C LEU A 316 4.91 11.82 -5.35
N ALA A 317 5.73 12.39 -4.47
CA ALA A 317 6.04 13.83 -4.50
C ALA A 317 6.73 14.27 -5.80
N VAL A 318 7.67 13.48 -6.33
CA VAL A 318 8.32 13.72 -7.63
C VAL A 318 7.30 13.66 -8.77
N CYS A 319 6.42 12.65 -8.78
CA CYS A 319 5.37 12.51 -9.78
C CYS A 319 4.47 13.75 -9.81
N TYR A 320 4.09 14.26 -8.63
CA TYR A 320 3.26 15.45 -8.52
C TYR A 320 3.99 16.73 -8.96
N GLU A 321 5.20 16.97 -8.46
CA GLU A 321 5.95 18.20 -8.77
C GLU A 321 6.25 18.34 -10.27
N ARG A 322 6.54 17.23 -10.94
CA ARG A 322 6.86 17.22 -12.38
C ARG A 322 5.63 17.36 -13.27
N SER A 323 4.52 16.78 -12.86
CA SER A 323 3.31 16.78 -13.69
C SER A 323 2.38 17.95 -13.42
N GLY A 324 2.44 18.54 -12.22
CA GLY A 324 1.42 19.48 -11.73
C GLY A 324 0.03 18.87 -11.62
N SER A 325 -0.08 17.53 -11.70
CA SER A 325 -1.35 16.82 -11.75
C SER A 325 -1.45 15.81 -10.62
N LEU A 326 -2.45 15.94 -9.75
CA LEU A 326 -2.67 14.97 -8.66
C LEU A 326 -3.05 13.58 -9.19
N TRP A 327 -3.57 13.47 -10.41
CA TRP A 327 -3.87 12.17 -11.01
C TRP A 327 -2.63 11.29 -11.18
N ALA A 328 -1.45 11.90 -11.38
CA ALA A 328 -0.19 11.17 -11.55
C ALA A 328 0.20 10.37 -10.29
N PRO A 329 0.38 10.97 -9.10
CA PRO A 329 0.67 10.20 -7.90
C PRO A 329 -0.53 9.35 -7.45
N ILE A 330 -1.78 9.78 -7.64
CA ILE A 330 -2.97 8.95 -7.32
C ILE A 330 -2.92 7.63 -8.08
N ALA A 331 -2.63 7.66 -9.38
CA ALA A 331 -2.53 6.45 -10.19
C ALA A 331 -1.45 5.50 -9.66
N VAL A 332 -0.27 6.05 -9.29
CA VAL A 332 0.85 5.25 -8.75
C VAL A 332 0.44 4.61 -7.44
N HIS A 333 -0.18 5.39 -6.56
CA HIS A 333 -0.53 4.95 -5.23
C HIS A 333 -1.66 3.89 -5.27
N VAL A 334 -2.71 4.13 -6.04
CA VAL A 334 -3.79 3.16 -6.29
C VAL A 334 -3.24 1.87 -6.87
N PHE A 335 -2.35 1.96 -7.86
CA PHE A 335 -1.70 0.78 -8.45
C PHE A 335 -0.87 0.01 -7.43
N HIS A 336 -0.02 0.71 -6.67
CA HIS A 336 0.83 0.11 -5.64
C HIS A 336 0.00 -0.61 -4.57
N ASN A 337 -1.02 0.05 -4.01
CA ASN A 337 -1.87 -0.57 -3.00
C ASN A 337 -2.68 -1.73 -3.58
N SER A 338 -3.24 -1.59 -4.78
CA SER A 338 -3.99 -2.68 -5.43
C SER A 338 -3.12 -3.92 -5.66
N LEU A 339 -1.85 -3.72 -6.04
CA LEU A 339 -0.87 -4.79 -6.18
C LEU A 339 -0.65 -5.53 -4.85
N LEU A 340 -0.36 -4.79 -3.76
CA LEU A 340 -0.11 -5.39 -2.45
C LEU A 340 -1.35 -6.05 -1.85
N ILE A 341 -2.52 -5.42 -1.96
CA ILE A 341 -3.79 -5.95 -1.45
C ILE A 341 -4.23 -7.19 -2.24
N GLY A 342 -4.05 -7.20 -3.56
CA GLY A 342 -4.32 -8.38 -4.39
C GLY A 342 -3.45 -9.58 -4.00
N MET A 343 -2.17 -9.34 -3.71
CA MET A 343 -1.28 -10.37 -3.16
C MET A 343 -1.74 -10.84 -1.78
N ALA A 344 -2.12 -9.92 -0.88
CA ALA A 344 -2.61 -10.26 0.46
C ALA A 344 -3.89 -11.11 0.42
N LEU A 345 -4.82 -10.81 -0.49
CA LEU A 345 -6.04 -11.61 -0.68
C LEU A 345 -5.74 -13.01 -1.24
N THR A 346 -4.75 -13.13 -2.12
CA THR A 346 -4.29 -14.44 -2.61
C THR A 346 -3.68 -15.26 -1.49
N LEU A 347 -2.89 -14.62 -0.62
CA LEU A 347 -2.33 -15.26 0.58
C LEU A 347 -3.43 -15.66 1.56
N LYS A 348 -4.46 -14.83 1.74
CA LYS A 348 -5.64 -15.20 2.53
C LYS A 348 -6.32 -16.45 2.00
N ALA A 349 -6.43 -16.62 0.68
CA ALA A 349 -7.01 -17.82 0.08
C ALA A 349 -6.15 -19.09 0.27
N LEU A 350 -4.87 -18.93 0.60
CA LEU A 350 -3.94 -20.02 0.93
C LEU A 350 -3.98 -20.43 2.42
N LEU A 351 -4.71 -19.70 3.27
CA LEU A 351 -4.77 -19.89 4.73
C LEU A 351 -6.14 -20.36 5.18
#